data_AF-A0A9J2Q0Q8-F1
#
_entry.id   AF-A0A9J2Q0Q8-F1
#
_cell.length_a   1.000
_cell.length_b   1.000
_cell.length_c   1.000
_cell.angle_alpha   90.00
_cell.angle_beta   90.00
_cell.angle_gamma   90.00
#
_symmetry.space_group_name_H-M   'P 1'
#
loop_
_entity.id
_entity.type
_entity.pdbx_description
1 polymer ?
#
loop_
_entity_poly.entity_id
_entity_poly.type
_entity_poly.pdbx_seq_one_letter_code
_entity_poly.pdbx_strand_id
1 'polypeptide(L)'
;MFDGCWVTEEEDEERSLVDTVLWYLDRIVISSKSFPVKYWDKFVRRKTRQKFRDQVDEETLNAVLGEERPASDSSFDYRYTCWLWLGVILTNGQFLYRVNYLFCSAAGVFWSPFFYAFHLIDVVLSFPMLKAILQSVTHNLQQLILTIMMTLVVVYLYTVVAFNFFRKFYVQEGEEGEEPDRKCHNMLTCFIFHFYAGVRAGGGIGDELESPYGDDLEYPRMLYDISFFFFVIQLSKNVTGLIIDAFGELRDQQESATEKLESSCFICDIGKETFDRMPRGFEIHTTKEHNFANYLFFLQHLVNKDETEYTGQETYIREKYDNRDWEFFPVGECFVKQYEDQLLQS
;
A
#
# COMPACT_ATOMS: atom_id res chain seq x y z
N MET A 1 14.44 -20.87 -0.76
CA MET A 1 14.75 -22.18 -1.38
C MET A 1 14.86 -22.08 -2.90
N PHE A 2 13.91 -21.45 -3.61
CA PHE A 2 13.96 -21.37 -5.07
C PHE A 2 14.92 -20.28 -5.56
N ASP A 3 14.78 -19.06 -5.03
CA ASP A 3 15.45 -17.86 -5.56
C ASP A 3 16.82 -17.56 -4.95
N GLY A 4 17.11 -18.08 -3.75
CA GLY A 4 18.42 -17.90 -3.12
C GLY A 4 18.68 -16.50 -2.50
N CYS A 5 17.66 -15.65 -2.32
CA CYS A 5 17.81 -14.23 -1.91
C CYS A 5 18.68 -13.91 -0.66
N TRP A 6 18.92 -14.87 0.24
CA TRP A 6 19.80 -14.67 1.41
C TRP A 6 21.08 -15.51 1.36
N VAL A 7 21.27 -16.28 0.29
CA VAL A 7 22.38 -17.22 0.09
C VAL A 7 23.28 -16.77 -1.05
N THR A 8 22.70 -16.24 -2.15
CA THR A 8 23.42 -15.88 -3.37
C THR A 8 23.42 -14.39 -3.70
N GLU A 9 22.46 -13.62 -3.18
CA GLU A 9 22.39 -12.16 -3.42
C GLU A 9 23.25 -11.41 -2.39
N GLU A 10 24.08 -10.49 -2.88
CA GLU A 10 24.78 -9.50 -2.06
C GLU A 10 23.81 -8.38 -1.62
N GLU A 11 24.18 -7.59 -0.61
CA GLU A 11 23.35 -6.50 -0.09
C GLU A 11 23.13 -5.43 -1.20
N ASP A 12 21.94 -5.37 -1.80
CA ASP A 12 21.58 -4.32 -2.77
C ASP A 12 21.64 -2.93 -2.13
N GLU A 13 22.49 -2.05 -2.66
CA GLU A 13 22.64 -0.67 -2.20
C GLU A 13 21.42 0.23 -2.50
N GLU A 14 20.51 -0.20 -3.39
CA GLU A 14 19.33 0.58 -3.83
C GLU A 14 18.02 0.30 -3.06
N ARG A 15 18.05 -0.50 -1.98
CA ARG A 15 16.82 -0.83 -1.23
C ARG A 15 16.26 0.37 -0.48
N SER A 16 14.94 0.55 -0.54
CA SER A 16 14.23 1.48 0.33
C SER A 16 14.55 1.19 1.80
N LEU A 17 14.48 2.21 2.66
CA LEU A 17 14.74 2.06 4.10
C LEU A 17 13.84 0.99 4.73
N VAL A 18 12.58 0.90 4.29
CA VAL A 18 11.62 -0.10 4.77
C VAL A 18 12.03 -1.51 4.37
N ASP A 19 12.40 -1.71 3.10
CA ASP A 19 12.80 -3.01 2.57
C ASP A 19 14.12 -3.49 3.20
N THR A 20 15.02 -2.56 3.47
CA THR A 20 16.27 -2.83 4.19
C THR A 20 15.97 -3.35 5.60
N VAL A 21 15.08 -2.69 6.34
CA VAL A 21 14.68 -3.13 7.69
C VAL A 21 14.01 -4.51 7.65
N LEU A 22 13.09 -4.75 6.71
CA LEU A 22 12.44 -6.05 6.54
C LEU A 22 13.45 -7.15 6.22
N TRP A 23 14.42 -6.88 5.35
CA TRP A 23 15.46 -7.85 4.99
C TRP A 23 16.30 -8.27 6.21
N TYR A 24 16.71 -7.31 7.04
CA TYR A 24 17.44 -7.60 8.27
C TYR A 24 16.59 -8.39 9.28
N LEU A 25 15.30 -8.06 9.39
CA LEU A 25 14.38 -8.81 10.25
C LEU A 25 14.22 -10.25 9.77
N ASP A 26 14.09 -10.47 8.46
CA ASP A 26 13.97 -11.82 7.90
C ASP A 26 15.26 -12.65 8.09
N ARG A 27 16.43 -12.01 8.00
CA ARG A 27 17.71 -12.66 8.33
C ARG A 27 17.77 -13.15 9.78
N ILE A 28 17.18 -12.41 10.71
CA ILE A 28 17.10 -12.82 12.13
C ILE A 28 16.25 -14.08 12.29
N VAL A 29 15.13 -14.22 11.57
CA VAL A 29 14.28 -15.41 11.69
C VAL A 29 14.87 -16.61 10.99
N ILE A 30 15.50 -16.44 9.81
CA ILE A 30 16.10 -17.55 9.06
C ILE A 30 17.16 -18.26 9.90
N SER A 31 17.99 -17.49 10.60
CA SER A 31 19.04 -18.00 11.51
C SER A 31 18.53 -18.43 12.90
N SER A 32 17.24 -18.26 13.20
CA SER A 32 16.65 -18.69 14.48
C SER A 32 16.51 -20.21 14.53
N LYS A 33 16.57 -20.79 15.74
CA LYS A 33 16.42 -22.25 15.90
C LYS A 33 14.99 -22.71 15.64
N SER A 34 14.02 -21.83 15.90
CA SER A 34 12.58 -22.10 15.80
C SER A 34 12.04 -21.92 14.37
N PHE A 35 12.83 -21.46 13.41
CA PHE A 35 12.40 -21.49 12.01
C PHE A 35 12.45 -22.93 11.46
N PRO A 36 11.39 -23.48 10.83
CA PRO A 36 10.16 -22.84 10.35
C PRO A 36 8.87 -23.29 11.10
N VAL A 37 8.78 -23.08 12.42
CA VAL A 37 7.72 -23.64 13.30
C VAL A 37 6.28 -23.38 12.83
N LYS A 38 5.97 -22.26 12.17
CA LYS A 38 4.62 -21.96 11.66
C LYS A 38 4.34 -22.41 10.22
N TYR A 39 5.36 -22.73 9.43
CA TYR A 39 5.22 -23.16 8.04
C TYR A 39 4.88 -24.65 7.93
N TRP A 40 4.23 -25.09 6.86
CA TRP A 40 3.82 -26.49 6.73
C TRP A 40 5.02 -27.45 6.60
N ASP A 41 5.98 -27.13 5.70
CA ASP A 41 7.16 -27.96 5.46
C ASP A 41 8.25 -27.66 6.50
N LYS A 42 8.45 -28.59 7.43
CA LYS A 42 9.48 -28.49 8.48
C LYS A 42 10.89 -28.78 7.98
N PHE A 43 11.03 -29.31 6.77
CA PHE A 43 12.31 -29.75 6.20
C PHE A 43 12.92 -28.73 5.21
N VAL A 44 12.32 -27.55 5.07
CA VAL A 44 12.78 -26.50 4.15
C VAL A 44 14.26 -26.13 4.33
N ARG A 45 14.76 -26.15 5.57
CA ARG A 45 16.18 -25.86 5.87
C ARG A 45 17.09 -26.93 5.27
N ARG A 46 16.76 -28.21 5.44
CA ARG A 46 17.51 -29.34 4.90
C ARG A 46 17.48 -29.34 3.38
N LYS A 47 16.31 -29.13 2.78
CA LYS A 47 16.14 -29.01 1.33
C LYS A 47 16.96 -27.86 0.75
N THR A 48 16.96 -26.70 1.41
CA THR A 48 17.76 -25.54 0.99
C THR A 48 19.25 -25.82 1.08
N ARG A 49 19.72 -26.43 2.19
CA ARG A 49 21.13 -26.82 2.33
C ARG A 49 21.56 -27.80 1.24
N GLN A 50 20.73 -28.81 0.93
CA GLN A 50 21.02 -29.78 -0.12
C GLN A 50 21.09 -29.14 -1.51
N LYS A 51 20.20 -28.19 -1.81
CA LYS A 51 20.15 -27.51 -3.11
C LYS A 51 21.37 -26.61 -3.36
N PHE A 52 21.83 -25.88 -2.34
CA PHE A 52 22.92 -24.91 -2.48
C PHE A 52 24.29 -25.45 -2.03
N ARG A 53 24.38 -26.72 -1.62
CA ARG A 53 25.62 -27.35 -1.11
C ARG A 53 26.81 -27.20 -2.05
N ASP A 54 26.57 -27.31 -3.36
CA ASP A 54 27.63 -27.30 -4.36
C ASP A 54 27.95 -25.87 -4.86
N GLN A 55 27.12 -24.88 -4.51
CA GLN A 55 27.28 -23.48 -4.93
C GLN A 55 27.92 -22.59 -3.85
N VAL A 56 27.69 -22.91 -2.57
CA VAL A 56 28.11 -22.07 -1.43
C VAL A 56 28.75 -22.95 -0.36
N ASP A 57 29.82 -22.44 0.25
CA ASP A 57 30.54 -23.13 1.32
C ASP A 57 29.62 -23.49 2.49
N GLU A 58 29.88 -24.65 3.10
CA GLU A 58 29.07 -25.19 4.19
C GLU A 58 29.09 -24.27 5.43
N GLU A 59 30.21 -23.59 5.69
CA GLU A 59 30.33 -22.60 6.77
C GLU A 59 29.38 -21.42 6.58
N THR A 60 29.33 -20.87 5.36
CA THR A 60 28.43 -19.76 5.00
C THR A 60 26.97 -20.19 5.07
N LEU A 61 26.64 -21.39 4.58
CA LEU A 61 25.28 -21.95 4.69
C LEU A 61 24.86 -22.13 6.14
N ASN A 62 25.77 -22.58 7.01
CA ASN A 62 25.49 -22.73 8.44
C ASN A 62 25.38 -21.39 9.16
N ALA A 63 26.17 -20.39 8.77
CA ALA A 63 26.06 -19.04 9.32
C ALA A 63 24.72 -18.37 8.96
N VAL A 64 24.25 -18.55 7.72
CA VAL A 64 22.98 -17.97 7.25
C VAL A 64 21.77 -18.72 7.81
N LEU A 65 21.73 -20.04 7.64
CA LEU A 65 20.57 -20.84 8.01
C LEU A 65 20.52 -21.14 9.50
N GLY A 66 21.64 -21.12 10.22
CA GLY A 66 21.73 -21.50 11.61
C GLY A 66 21.46 -22.99 11.88
N GLU A 67 21.40 -23.35 13.16
CA GLU A 67 21.18 -24.74 13.62
C GLU A 67 19.71 -25.07 13.85
N GLU A 68 19.32 -26.32 13.58
CA GLU A 68 17.97 -26.79 13.88
C GLU A 68 17.78 -26.96 15.39
N ARG A 69 16.60 -26.60 15.89
CA ARG A 69 16.24 -26.85 17.29
C ARG A 69 16.13 -28.36 17.55
N PRO A 70 16.92 -28.94 18.48
CA PRO A 70 16.74 -30.33 18.86
C PRO A 70 15.43 -30.50 19.66
N ALA A 71 14.80 -31.68 19.55
CA ALA A 71 13.48 -31.93 20.16
C ALA A 71 13.44 -31.81 21.70
N SER A 72 14.59 -31.95 22.37
CA SER A 72 14.73 -31.82 23.83
C SER A 72 14.92 -30.39 24.31
N ASP A 73 15.20 -29.43 23.42
CA ASP A 73 15.51 -28.05 23.78
C ASP A 73 14.21 -27.24 23.91
N SER A 74 13.78 -26.98 25.14
CA SER A 74 12.63 -26.13 25.48
C SER A 74 13.01 -24.67 25.71
N SER A 75 14.24 -24.26 25.40
CA SER A 75 14.69 -22.87 25.61
C SER A 75 13.88 -21.87 24.80
N PHE A 76 13.83 -20.65 25.33
CA PHE A 76 13.16 -19.52 24.70
C PHE A 76 14.02 -18.95 23.57
N ASP A 77 13.47 -18.92 22.36
CA ASP A 77 14.17 -18.41 21.18
C ASP A 77 13.93 -16.91 21.01
N TYR A 78 14.81 -16.11 21.62
CA TYR A 78 14.72 -14.65 21.59
C TYR A 78 14.79 -14.08 20.16
N ARG A 79 15.50 -14.73 19.22
CA ARG A 79 15.60 -14.27 17.82
C ARG A 79 14.25 -14.38 17.12
N TYR A 80 13.63 -15.56 17.23
CA TYR A 80 12.31 -15.80 16.66
C TYR A 80 11.27 -14.87 17.30
N THR A 81 11.29 -14.69 18.62
CA THR A 81 10.33 -13.79 19.29
C THR A 81 10.56 -12.33 18.93
N CYS A 82 11.81 -11.89 18.78
CA CYS A 82 12.14 -10.54 18.33
C CYS A 82 11.58 -10.27 16.92
N TRP A 83 11.83 -11.17 15.96
CA TRP A 83 11.25 -11.08 14.62
C TRP A 83 9.72 -11.09 14.65
N LEU A 84 9.11 -11.97 15.45
CA LEU A 84 7.65 -12.05 15.54
C LEU A 84 7.04 -10.72 16.02
N TRP A 85 7.61 -10.10 17.06
CA TRP A 85 7.12 -8.83 17.56
C TRP A 85 7.43 -7.65 16.65
N LEU A 86 8.71 -7.45 16.30
CA LEU A 86 9.15 -6.28 15.55
C LEU A 86 8.79 -6.36 14.06
N GLY A 87 8.92 -7.54 13.45
CA GLY A 87 8.73 -7.72 12.02
C GLY A 87 7.33 -8.09 11.58
N VAL A 88 6.54 -8.78 12.42
CA VAL A 88 5.20 -9.27 12.02
C VAL A 88 4.07 -8.61 12.81
N ILE A 89 4.15 -8.56 14.14
CA ILE A 89 3.04 -8.07 14.97
C ILE A 89 2.94 -6.55 14.90
N LEU A 90 4.05 -5.83 15.10
CA LEU A 90 4.05 -4.36 15.08
C LEU A 90 3.89 -3.77 13.68
N THR A 91 4.16 -4.52 12.61
CA THR A 91 3.92 -4.08 11.24
C THR A 91 2.48 -4.33 10.79
N ASN A 92 1.72 -5.17 11.49
CA ASN A 92 0.33 -5.48 11.15
C ASN A 92 -0.61 -4.32 11.53
N GLY A 93 -1.04 -3.56 10.53
CA GLY A 93 -1.93 -2.41 10.72
C GLY A 93 -3.26 -2.74 11.40
N GLN A 94 -3.85 -3.92 11.17
CA GLN A 94 -5.10 -4.31 11.84
C GLN A 94 -4.88 -4.58 13.34
N PHE A 95 -3.74 -5.19 13.69
CA PHE A 95 -3.37 -5.41 15.08
C PHE A 95 -3.12 -4.07 15.78
N LEU A 96 -2.30 -3.19 15.18
CA LEU A 96 -2.04 -1.86 15.71
C LEU A 96 -3.32 -1.04 15.90
N TYR A 97 -4.25 -1.10 14.96
CA TYR A 97 -5.55 -0.45 15.06
C TYR A 97 -6.33 -0.93 16.30
N ARG A 98 -6.40 -2.26 16.52
CA ARG A 98 -7.10 -2.83 17.70
C ARG A 98 -6.41 -2.49 19.02
N VAL A 99 -5.07 -2.46 19.04
CA VAL A 99 -4.30 -2.00 20.21
C VAL A 99 -4.59 -0.54 20.51
N ASN A 100 -4.60 0.32 19.49
CA ASN A 100 -4.94 1.73 19.65
C ASN A 100 -6.39 1.92 20.11
N TYR A 101 -7.33 1.13 19.59
CA TYR A 101 -8.71 1.12 20.05
C TYR A 101 -8.81 0.79 21.55
N LEU A 102 -8.10 -0.25 22.01
CA LEU A 102 -8.03 -0.59 23.43
C LEU A 102 -7.38 0.53 24.26
N PHE A 103 -6.31 1.14 23.73
CA PHE A 103 -5.63 2.26 24.37
C PHE A 103 -6.56 3.47 24.52
N CYS A 104 -7.32 3.86 23.50
CA CYS A 104 -8.33 4.92 23.57
C CYS A 104 -9.43 4.60 24.59
N SER A 105 -9.85 3.34 24.69
CA SER A 105 -10.81 2.90 25.71
C SER A 105 -10.26 3.06 27.13
N ALA A 106 -9.02 2.63 27.38
CA ALA A 106 -8.37 2.80 28.69
C ALA A 106 -8.15 4.29 29.02
N ALA A 107 -7.67 5.07 28.04
CA ALA A 107 -7.50 6.52 28.14
C ALA A 107 -8.82 7.25 28.47
N GLY A 108 -9.94 6.76 27.93
CA GLY A 108 -11.29 7.21 28.23
C GLY A 108 -11.66 7.11 29.71
N VAL A 109 -11.21 6.03 30.36
CA VAL A 109 -11.45 5.77 31.78
C VAL A 109 -10.48 6.54 32.68
N PHE A 110 -9.18 6.49 32.36
CA PHE A 110 -8.13 6.97 33.27
C PHE A 110 -7.81 8.47 33.14
N TRP A 111 -8.03 9.08 31.97
CA TRP A 111 -7.64 10.47 31.73
C TRP A 111 -8.81 11.38 31.37
N SER A 112 -9.60 11.06 30.35
CA SER A 112 -10.72 11.91 29.92
C SER A 112 -11.73 11.17 29.05
N PRO A 113 -13.05 11.34 29.27
CA PRO A 113 -14.08 10.78 28.40
C PRO A 113 -13.98 11.19 26.91
N PHE A 114 -13.24 12.26 26.59
CA PHE A 114 -12.99 12.69 25.21
C PHE A 114 -12.43 11.57 24.33
N PHE A 115 -11.59 10.67 24.88
CA PHE A 115 -11.01 9.58 24.10
C PHE A 115 -12.04 8.57 23.57
N TYR A 116 -13.25 8.53 24.14
CA TYR A 116 -14.33 7.71 23.59
C TYR A 116 -14.76 8.16 22.20
N ALA A 117 -14.59 9.45 21.85
CA ALA A 117 -14.93 9.99 20.54
C ALA A 117 -14.11 9.35 19.40
N PHE A 118 -12.87 8.94 19.65
CA PHE A 118 -12.04 8.29 18.62
C PHE A 118 -12.58 6.94 18.16
N HIS A 119 -13.39 6.25 18.99
CA HIS A 119 -14.02 4.99 18.58
C HIS A 119 -15.05 5.19 17.45
N LEU A 120 -15.56 6.40 17.22
CA LEU A 120 -16.44 6.67 16.07
C LEU A 120 -15.73 6.49 14.73
N ILE A 121 -14.39 6.56 14.68
CA ILE A 121 -13.62 6.26 13.45
C ILE A 121 -13.88 4.82 12.99
N ASP A 122 -14.17 3.89 13.91
CA ASP A 122 -14.48 2.49 13.59
C ASP A 122 -15.73 2.34 12.73
N VAL A 123 -16.70 3.25 12.89
CA VAL A 123 -17.89 3.30 12.05
C VAL A 123 -17.49 3.52 10.59
N VAL A 124 -16.56 4.44 10.33
CA VAL A 124 -16.07 4.73 8.97
C VAL A 124 -15.39 3.51 8.35
N LEU A 125 -14.58 2.78 9.13
CA LEU A 125 -13.84 1.62 8.64
C LEU A 125 -14.71 0.35 8.49
N SER A 126 -15.85 0.29 9.20
CA SER A 126 -16.78 -0.83 9.15
C SER A 126 -17.62 -0.86 7.86
N PHE A 127 -17.89 0.30 7.26
CA PHE A 127 -18.67 0.38 6.01
C PHE A 127 -17.76 0.34 4.78
N PRO A 128 -17.92 -0.65 3.88
CA PRO A 128 -17.08 -0.79 2.69
C PRO A 128 -17.06 0.46 1.80
N MET A 129 -18.21 1.14 1.66
CA MET A 129 -18.32 2.36 0.86
C MET A 129 -17.52 3.53 1.45
N LEU A 130 -17.55 3.71 2.78
CA LEU A 130 -16.76 4.75 3.45
C LEU A 130 -15.27 4.44 3.42
N LYS A 131 -14.91 3.16 3.54
CA LYS A 131 -13.52 2.71 3.37
C LYS A 131 -12.99 3.01 1.97
N ALA A 132 -13.80 2.81 0.92
CA ALA A 132 -13.42 3.14 -0.46
C ALA A 132 -13.14 4.65 -0.63
N ILE A 133 -13.94 5.52 0.01
CA ILE A 133 -13.72 6.97 0.01
C ILE A 133 -12.41 7.33 0.72
N LEU A 134 -12.09 6.67 1.85
CA LEU A 134 -10.81 6.89 2.51
C LEU A 134 -9.64 6.40 1.64
N GLN A 135 -9.81 5.26 0.97
CA GLN A 135 -8.81 4.68 0.08
C GLN A 135 -8.49 5.59 -1.09
N SER A 136 -9.47 6.27 -1.70
CA SER A 136 -9.22 7.21 -2.80
C SER A 136 -8.31 8.36 -2.39
N VAL A 137 -8.47 8.89 -1.18
CA VAL A 137 -7.58 9.95 -0.66
C VAL A 137 -6.17 9.40 -0.40
N THR A 138 -6.05 8.17 0.10
CA THR A 138 -4.76 7.57 0.42
C THR A 138 -4.01 7.00 -0.79
N HIS A 139 -4.70 6.71 -1.90
CA HIS A 139 -4.12 6.09 -3.10
C HIS A 139 -2.97 6.94 -3.67
N ASN A 140 -3.19 8.25 -3.78
CA ASN A 140 -2.22 9.21 -4.32
C ASN A 140 -1.54 10.05 -3.23
N LEU A 141 -1.40 9.50 -2.01
CA LEU A 141 -0.87 10.24 -0.85
C LEU A 141 0.53 10.82 -1.09
N GLN A 142 1.40 10.11 -1.81
CA GLN A 142 2.74 10.60 -2.15
C GLN A 142 2.68 11.87 -3.02
N GLN A 143 1.82 11.86 -4.04
CA GLN A 143 1.62 13.02 -4.92
C GLN A 143 0.99 14.19 -4.14
N LEU A 144 0.05 13.90 -3.24
CA LEU A 144 -0.56 14.89 -2.37
C LEU A 144 0.47 15.57 -1.46
N ILE A 145 1.32 14.79 -0.78
CA ILE A 145 2.40 15.32 0.07
C ILE A 145 3.36 16.19 -0.73
N LEU A 146 3.76 15.74 -1.93
CA LEU A 146 4.66 16.50 -2.81
C LEU A 146 4.03 17.83 -3.25
N THR A 147 2.74 17.83 -3.56
CA THR A 147 1.98 19.04 -3.96
C THR A 147 1.87 20.04 -2.79
N ILE A 148 1.60 19.55 -1.58
CA ILE A 148 1.59 20.40 -0.37
C ILE A 148 2.99 20.97 -0.11
N MET A 149 4.05 20.16 -0.24
CA MET A 149 5.43 20.63 -0.09
C MET A 149 5.78 21.72 -1.09
N MET A 150 5.41 21.55 -2.37
CA MET A 150 5.61 22.57 -3.40
C MET A 150 4.86 23.87 -3.05
N THR A 151 3.61 23.75 -2.59
CA THR A 151 2.80 24.90 -2.18
C THR A 151 3.45 25.66 -1.01
N LEU A 152 3.98 24.95 -0.01
CA LEU A 152 4.69 25.54 1.12
C LEU A 152 5.94 26.31 0.66
N VAL A 153 6.70 25.77 -0.29
CA VAL A 153 7.89 26.46 -0.85
C VAL A 153 7.47 27.75 -1.55
N VAL A 154 6.43 27.73 -2.38
CA VAL A 154 5.93 28.92 -3.06
C VAL A 154 5.44 29.95 -2.04
N VAL A 155 4.61 29.56 -1.08
CA VAL A 155 4.11 30.45 -0.01
C VAL A 155 5.26 31.07 0.77
N TYR A 156 6.32 30.31 1.07
CA TYR A 156 7.51 30.83 1.74
C TYR A 156 8.22 31.91 0.91
N LEU A 157 8.39 31.71 -0.40
CA LEU A 157 8.97 32.73 -1.29
C LEU A 157 8.15 34.02 -1.29
N TYR A 158 6.82 33.91 -1.41
CA TYR A 158 5.92 35.07 -1.30
C TYR A 158 6.04 35.75 0.07
N THR A 159 6.14 34.97 1.15
CA THR A 159 6.36 35.51 2.50
C THR A 159 7.65 36.32 2.60
N VAL A 160 8.76 35.83 2.05
CA VAL A 160 10.04 36.57 2.05
C VAL A 160 9.91 37.89 1.31
N VAL A 161 9.23 37.89 0.16
CA VAL A 161 8.99 39.11 -0.63
C VAL A 161 8.11 40.10 0.17
N ALA A 162 7.01 39.63 0.75
CA ALA A 162 6.14 40.45 1.58
C ALA A 162 6.86 41.03 2.80
N PHE A 163 7.67 40.22 3.49
CA PHE A 163 8.39 40.64 4.69
C PHE A 163 9.45 41.71 4.41
N ASN A 164 10.11 41.66 3.26
CA ASN A 164 11.16 42.63 2.90
C ASN A 164 10.60 43.89 2.24
N PHE A 165 9.63 43.76 1.33
CA PHE A 165 9.19 44.87 0.48
C PHE A 165 7.81 45.42 0.85
N PHE A 166 6.91 44.59 1.37
CA PHE A 166 5.51 44.96 1.63
C PHE A 166 5.16 45.00 3.11
N ARG A 167 6.15 44.96 4.02
CA ARG A 167 5.93 44.85 5.47
C ARG A 167 4.95 45.86 6.05
N LYS A 168 4.95 47.08 5.52
CA LYS A 168 4.04 48.16 5.95
C LYS A 168 2.56 47.81 5.80
N PHE A 169 2.20 47.00 4.79
CA PHE A 169 0.81 46.60 4.55
C PHE A 169 0.32 45.50 5.50
N TYR A 170 1.23 44.87 6.26
CA TYR A 170 0.94 43.76 7.18
C TYR A 170 1.05 44.18 8.66
N VAL A 171 1.32 45.46 8.91
CA VAL A 171 1.42 46.04 10.24
C VAL A 171 0.52 47.26 10.24
N GLN A 172 -0.71 47.07 10.70
CA GLN A 172 -1.67 48.16 10.86
C GLN A 172 -1.41 48.84 12.21
N GLU A 173 -1.27 50.16 12.19
CA GLU A 173 -1.29 50.95 13.42
C GLU A 173 -2.75 51.01 13.89
N GLY A 174 -3.01 50.52 15.11
CA GLY A 174 -4.35 50.52 15.69
C GLY A 174 -4.87 51.95 15.88
N GLU A 175 -6.20 52.12 15.94
CA GLU A 175 -6.82 53.39 16.31
C GLU A 175 -6.35 53.84 17.72
N GLU A 176 -6.45 55.13 18.03
CA GLU A 176 -5.95 55.73 19.29
C GLU A 176 -6.42 54.94 20.53
N GLY A 177 -5.53 54.09 21.07
CA GLY A 177 -5.77 53.27 22.27
C GLY A 177 -5.76 51.75 22.06
N GLU A 178 -5.71 51.26 20.82
CA GLU A 178 -5.64 49.82 20.51
C GLU A 178 -4.22 49.35 20.16
N GLU A 179 -3.90 48.09 20.48
CA GLU A 179 -2.62 47.50 20.08
C GLU A 179 -2.56 47.30 18.55
N PRO A 180 -1.44 47.67 17.90
CA PRO A 180 -1.31 47.55 16.45
C PRO A 180 -1.38 46.09 15.99
N ASP A 181 -2.17 45.82 14.95
CA ASP A 181 -2.31 44.48 14.37
C ASP A 181 -1.08 44.14 13.50
N ARG A 182 -0.18 43.34 14.09
CA ARG A 182 1.14 43.02 13.52
C ARG A 182 1.19 41.61 12.96
N LYS A 183 0.67 41.41 11.75
CA LYS A 183 0.71 40.11 11.05
C LYS A 183 2.13 39.70 10.63
N CYS A 184 2.95 40.66 10.20
CA CYS A 184 4.35 40.42 9.78
C CYS A 184 5.39 41.18 10.62
N HIS A 185 5.43 40.92 11.93
CA HIS A 185 6.50 41.42 12.81
C HIS A 185 7.75 40.51 12.79
N ASN A 186 7.54 39.19 12.84
CA ASN A 186 8.57 38.15 12.74
C ASN A 186 8.37 37.33 11.47
N MET A 187 9.46 36.79 10.92
CA MET A 187 9.41 35.97 9.70
C MET A 187 8.47 34.76 9.86
N LEU A 188 8.53 34.07 11.00
CA LEU A 188 7.68 32.92 11.29
C LEU A 188 6.19 33.31 11.35
N THR A 189 5.85 34.41 12.04
CA THR A 189 4.47 34.88 12.12
C THR A 189 3.94 35.29 10.75
N CYS A 190 4.78 35.95 9.94
CA CYS A 190 4.42 36.32 8.57
C CYS A 190 4.17 35.09 7.70
N PHE A 191 4.99 34.04 7.83
CA PHE A 191 4.80 32.78 7.11
C PHE A 191 3.53 32.06 7.55
N ILE A 192 3.28 31.95 8.85
CA ILE A 192 2.05 31.36 9.39
C ILE A 192 0.82 32.12 8.89
N PHE A 193 0.88 33.45 8.84
CA PHE A 193 -0.21 34.27 8.30
C PHE A 193 -0.48 33.98 6.82
N HIS A 194 0.55 33.95 5.97
CA HIS A 194 0.39 33.61 4.55
C HIS A 194 -0.11 32.17 4.33
N PHE A 195 0.38 31.23 5.14
CA PHE A 195 -0.06 29.84 5.04
C PHE A 195 -1.50 29.64 5.53
N TYR A 196 -1.86 30.22 6.68
CA TYR A 196 -3.18 30.03 7.28
C TYR A 196 -4.27 30.88 6.62
N ALA A 197 -4.05 32.19 6.48
CA ALA A 197 -5.03 33.11 5.91
C ALA A 197 -4.93 33.12 4.38
N GLY A 198 -3.71 33.25 3.85
CA GLY A 198 -3.49 33.37 2.40
C GLY A 198 -3.94 32.15 1.58
N VAL A 199 -3.62 30.93 2.01
CA VAL A 199 -4.03 29.70 1.27
C VAL A 199 -5.53 29.40 1.45
N ARG A 200 -6.13 29.82 2.57
CA ARG A 200 -7.53 29.57 2.90
C ARG A 200 -8.49 30.59 2.27
N ALA A 201 -8.03 31.82 2.07
CA ALA A 201 -8.78 32.87 1.41
C ALA A 201 -9.07 32.51 -0.05
N GLY A 202 -10.33 32.59 -0.47
CA GLY A 202 -10.77 32.16 -1.80
C GLY A 202 -10.19 32.99 -2.95
N GLY A 203 -9.91 34.27 -2.73
CA GLY A 203 -9.26 35.20 -3.66
C GLY A 203 -7.77 35.43 -3.40
N GLY A 204 -7.18 34.72 -2.44
CA GLY A 204 -5.76 34.85 -2.08
C GLY A 204 -5.51 35.89 -0.98
N ILE A 205 -4.24 36.27 -0.80
CA ILE A 205 -3.81 37.10 0.34
C ILE A 205 -4.37 38.55 0.30
N GLY A 206 -4.77 39.03 -0.87
CA GLY A 206 -5.37 40.36 -1.04
C GLY A 206 -6.76 40.51 -0.40
N ASP A 207 -7.47 39.42 -0.14
CA ASP A 207 -8.78 39.46 0.55
C ASP A 207 -8.64 39.79 2.06
N GLU A 208 -7.48 39.51 2.64
CA GLU A 208 -7.21 39.64 4.07
C GLU A 208 -6.41 40.91 4.41
N LEU A 209 -6.00 41.67 3.39
CA LEU A 209 -5.17 42.86 3.54
C LEU A 209 -5.93 44.09 3.04
N GLU A 210 -5.52 45.25 3.54
CA GLU A 210 -6.11 46.51 3.09
C GLU A 210 -5.86 46.79 1.62
N SER A 211 -6.74 47.61 1.05
CA SER A 211 -6.65 47.97 -0.36
C SER A 211 -5.34 48.72 -0.65
N PRO A 212 -4.64 48.39 -1.73
CA PRO A 212 -3.36 49.01 -2.08
C PRO A 212 -3.47 50.42 -2.67
N TYR A 213 -4.69 50.93 -2.89
CA TYR A 213 -4.95 52.18 -3.59
C TYR A 213 -4.37 53.39 -2.84
N GLY A 214 -3.68 54.26 -3.58
CA GLY A 214 -3.18 55.53 -3.05
C GLY A 214 -1.82 55.46 -2.35
N ASP A 215 -1.14 54.31 -2.42
CA ASP A 215 0.23 54.13 -1.93
C ASP A 215 1.25 54.05 -3.08
N ASP A 216 2.50 54.48 -2.84
CA ASP A 216 3.58 54.43 -3.84
C ASP A 216 3.86 53.02 -4.40
N LEU A 217 3.49 51.98 -3.65
CA LEU A 217 3.64 50.57 -4.02
C LEU A 217 2.34 49.92 -4.53
N GLU A 218 1.33 50.71 -4.93
CA GLU A 218 0.03 50.21 -5.40
C GLU A 218 0.17 49.15 -6.51
N TYR A 219 0.83 49.48 -7.61
CA TYR A 219 1.01 48.58 -8.75
C TYR A 219 1.81 47.31 -8.43
N PRO A 220 3.00 47.37 -7.79
CA PRO A 220 3.73 46.15 -7.44
C PRO A 220 2.97 45.30 -6.41
N ARG A 221 2.19 45.92 -5.52
CA ARG A 221 1.34 45.20 -4.57
C ARG A 221 0.17 44.49 -5.26
N MET A 222 -0.49 45.14 -6.21
CA MET A 222 -1.55 44.52 -7.01
C MET A 222 -1.04 43.33 -7.83
N LEU A 223 0.15 43.45 -8.46
CA LEU A 223 0.77 42.33 -9.18
C LEU A 223 1.14 41.18 -8.23
N TYR A 224 1.61 41.49 -7.03
CA TYR A 224 1.88 40.50 -6.00
C TYR A 224 0.60 39.73 -5.61
N ASP A 225 -0.52 40.41 -5.39
CA ASP A 225 -1.79 39.77 -5.00
C ASP A 225 -2.37 38.89 -6.13
N ILE A 226 -2.36 39.39 -7.38
CA ILE A 226 -2.84 38.62 -8.55
C ILE A 226 -1.95 37.39 -8.80
N SER A 227 -0.63 37.54 -8.69
CA SER A 227 0.29 36.41 -8.88
C SER A 227 0.19 35.41 -7.73
N PHE A 228 -0.01 35.85 -6.48
CA PHE A 228 -0.30 34.97 -5.36
C PHE A 228 -1.58 34.16 -5.59
N PHE A 229 -2.65 34.78 -6.08
CA PHE A 229 -3.89 34.07 -6.42
C PHE A 229 -3.64 33.00 -7.49
N PHE A 230 -2.96 33.33 -8.59
CA PHE A 230 -2.72 32.37 -9.66
C PHE A 230 -1.78 31.25 -9.24
N PHE A 231 -0.68 31.54 -8.54
CA PHE A 231 0.31 30.52 -8.21
C PHE A 231 0.00 29.75 -6.92
N VAL A 232 -0.66 30.32 -5.91
CA VAL A 232 -0.90 29.61 -4.64
C VAL A 232 -2.30 29.00 -4.61
N ILE A 233 -3.34 29.76 -4.94
CA ILE A 233 -4.72 29.28 -4.87
C ILE A 233 -5.02 28.26 -5.97
N GLN A 234 -4.61 28.54 -7.21
CA GLN A 234 -4.83 27.60 -8.30
C GLN A 234 -4.03 26.30 -8.11
N LEU A 235 -2.80 26.37 -7.60
CA LEU A 235 -2.03 25.16 -7.26
C LEU A 235 -2.69 24.37 -6.13
N SER A 236 -3.22 25.05 -5.11
CA SER A 236 -3.89 24.38 -3.99
C SER A 236 -5.18 23.68 -4.43
N LYS A 237 -5.89 24.20 -5.45
CA LYS A 237 -7.08 23.54 -6.04
C LYS A 237 -6.75 22.23 -6.76
N ASN A 238 -5.52 22.04 -7.25
CA ASN A 238 -5.12 20.79 -7.90
C ASN A 238 -5.19 19.59 -6.94
N VAL A 239 -5.09 19.81 -5.62
CA VAL A 239 -5.25 18.76 -4.60
C VAL A 239 -6.63 18.10 -4.69
N THR A 240 -7.70 18.88 -4.86
CA THR A 240 -9.05 18.31 -5.03
C THR A 240 -9.18 17.56 -6.35
N GLY A 241 -8.51 18.03 -7.41
CA GLY A 241 -8.42 17.32 -8.69
C GLY A 241 -7.81 15.93 -8.54
N LEU A 242 -6.68 15.82 -7.84
CA LEU A 242 -5.99 14.54 -7.60
C LEU A 242 -6.88 13.52 -6.85
N ILE A 243 -7.75 13.98 -5.95
CA ILE A 243 -8.70 13.11 -5.23
C ILE A 243 -9.81 12.61 -6.17
N ILE A 244 -10.30 13.47 -7.06
CA ILE A 244 -11.32 13.10 -8.06
C ILE A 244 -10.74 12.06 -9.02
N ASP A 245 -9.52 12.28 -9.50
CA ASP A 245 -8.82 11.35 -10.39
C ASP A 245 -8.60 9.98 -9.72
N ALA A 246 -8.17 9.97 -8.45
CA ALA A 246 -8.01 8.74 -7.68
C ALA A 246 -9.33 7.97 -7.50
N PHE A 247 -10.44 8.69 -7.29
CA PHE A 247 -11.75 8.06 -7.18
C PHE A 247 -12.23 7.49 -8.52
N GLY A 248 -11.95 8.20 -9.63
CA GLY A 248 -12.19 7.70 -10.98
C GLY A 248 -11.42 6.42 -11.26
N GLU A 249 -10.11 6.42 -11.00
CA GLU A 249 -9.24 5.27 -11.23
C GLU A 249 -9.68 4.02 -10.45
N LEU A 250 -9.98 4.15 -9.15
CA LEU A 250 -10.45 3.02 -8.33
C LEU A 250 -11.76 2.42 -8.85
N ARG A 251 -12.66 3.26 -9.38
CA ARG A 251 -13.91 2.79 -9.98
C ARG A 251 -13.63 2.03 -11.28
N ASP A 252 -12.77 2.56 -12.13
CA ASP A 252 -12.43 1.95 -13.41
C ASP A 252 -11.66 0.61 -13.21
N GLN A 253 -10.83 0.50 -12.18
CA GLN A 253 -10.20 -0.76 -11.76
C GLN A 253 -11.24 -1.82 -11.33
N GLN A 254 -12.27 -1.42 -10.58
CA GLN A 254 -13.33 -2.33 -10.15
C GLN A 254 -14.19 -2.79 -11.35
N GLU A 255 -14.51 -1.86 -12.25
CA GLU A 255 -15.30 -2.14 -13.45
C GLU A 255 -14.54 -3.09 -14.40
N SER A 256 -13.28 -2.79 -14.71
CA SER A 256 -12.44 -3.65 -15.57
C SER A 256 -12.21 -5.05 -15.00
N ALA A 257 -12.04 -5.19 -13.68
CA ALA A 257 -11.92 -6.50 -13.04
C ALA A 257 -13.22 -7.32 -13.17
N THR A 258 -14.38 -6.67 -13.07
CA THR A 258 -15.69 -7.30 -13.23
C THR A 258 -15.92 -7.70 -14.68
N GLU A 259 -15.65 -6.79 -15.62
CA GLU A 259 -15.76 -7.03 -17.06
C GLU A 259 -14.86 -8.19 -17.50
N LYS A 260 -13.63 -8.30 -16.96
CA LYS A 260 -12.71 -9.41 -17.30
C LYS A 260 -13.29 -10.78 -16.90
N LEU A 261 -13.92 -10.88 -15.72
CA LEU A 261 -14.56 -12.12 -15.25
C LEU A 261 -15.81 -12.49 -16.06
N GLU A 262 -16.51 -11.50 -16.62
CA GLU A 262 -17.70 -11.72 -17.44
C GLU A 262 -17.38 -12.01 -18.92
N SER A 263 -16.26 -11.49 -19.42
CA SER A 263 -15.87 -11.57 -20.83
C SER A 263 -14.90 -12.71 -21.14
N SER A 264 -14.18 -13.24 -20.16
CA SER A 264 -13.16 -14.29 -20.38
C SER A 264 -13.07 -15.27 -19.21
N CYS A 265 -12.64 -16.50 -19.47
CA CYS A 265 -12.43 -17.48 -18.40
C CYS A 265 -11.14 -17.15 -17.63
N PHE A 266 -11.22 -17.02 -16.31
CA PHE A 266 -10.06 -16.72 -15.44
C PHE A 266 -8.88 -17.71 -15.57
N ILE A 267 -9.15 -18.99 -15.88
CA ILE A 267 -8.12 -20.03 -15.91
C ILE A 267 -7.43 -20.14 -17.27
N CYS A 268 -8.21 -20.19 -18.36
CA CYS A 268 -7.66 -20.37 -19.70
C CYS A 268 -7.55 -19.09 -20.54
N ASP A 269 -8.07 -17.97 -20.05
CA ASP A 269 -8.05 -16.65 -20.73
C ASP A 269 -8.75 -16.65 -22.11
N ILE A 270 -9.58 -17.67 -22.39
CA ILE A 270 -10.40 -17.73 -23.61
C ILE A 270 -11.65 -16.88 -23.39
N GLY A 271 -11.94 -16.03 -24.38
CA GLY A 271 -13.09 -15.15 -24.35
C GLY A 271 -14.42 -15.89 -24.51
N LYS A 272 -15.45 -15.29 -23.93
CA LYS A 272 -16.83 -15.78 -23.88
C LYS A 272 -17.41 -16.03 -25.28
N GLU A 273 -17.01 -15.23 -26.27
CA GLU A 273 -17.43 -15.36 -27.67
C GLU A 273 -17.11 -16.73 -28.27
N THR A 274 -16.06 -17.40 -27.79
CA THR A 274 -15.70 -18.75 -28.25
C THR A 274 -16.70 -19.79 -27.73
N PHE A 275 -17.15 -19.65 -26.48
CA PHE A 275 -18.03 -20.61 -25.82
C PHE A 275 -19.51 -20.37 -26.12
N ASP A 276 -19.91 -19.12 -26.36
CA ASP A 276 -21.30 -18.74 -26.64
C ASP A 276 -21.80 -19.20 -28.03
N ARG A 277 -20.96 -19.88 -28.82
CA ARG A 277 -21.40 -20.70 -29.96
C ARG A 277 -22.43 -21.74 -29.55
N MET A 278 -22.36 -22.22 -28.30
CA MET A 278 -23.34 -23.09 -27.68
C MET A 278 -24.19 -22.32 -26.66
N PRO A 279 -25.50 -22.64 -26.51
CA PRO A 279 -26.36 -21.94 -25.58
C PRO A 279 -25.87 -22.12 -24.14
N ARG A 280 -25.56 -21.01 -23.46
CA ARG A 280 -24.94 -20.97 -22.12
C ARG A 280 -23.58 -21.67 -22.04
N GLY A 281 -22.84 -21.75 -23.14
CA GLY A 281 -21.54 -22.43 -23.17
C GLY A 281 -20.55 -21.84 -22.16
N PHE A 282 -20.47 -20.51 -22.04
CA PHE A 282 -19.55 -19.87 -21.10
C PHE A 282 -19.90 -20.14 -19.62
N GLU A 283 -21.18 -20.15 -19.28
CA GLU A 283 -21.64 -20.48 -17.91
C GLU A 283 -21.29 -21.93 -17.55
N ILE A 284 -21.49 -22.87 -18.49
CA ILE A 284 -21.13 -24.27 -18.30
C ILE A 284 -19.61 -24.41 -18.15
N HIS A 285 -18.83 -23.74 -19.01
CA HIS A 285 -17.38 -23.77 -18.96
C HIS A 285 -16.85 -23.29 -17.60
N THR A 286 -17.32 -22.15 -17.11
CA THR A 286 -16.86 -21.57 -15.82
C THR A 286 -17.36 -22.34 -14.59
N THR A 287 -18.52 -23.01 -14.65
CA THR A 287 -19.09 -23.70 -13.48
C THR A 287 -18.78 -25.19 -13.41
N LYS A 288 -18.60 -25.86 -14.55
CA LYS A 288 -18.39 -27.32 -14.66
C LYS A 288 -16.97 -27.70 -15.04
N GLU A 289 -16.35 -26.97 -15.96
CA GLU A 289 -15.01 -27.30 -16.47
C GLU A 289 -13.94 -26.56 -15.66
N HIS A 290 -13.91 -25.24 -15.76
CA HIS A 290 -12.93 -24.37 -15.11
C HIS A 290 -13.48 -23.67 -13.87
N ASN A 291 -14.08 -24.46 -12.98
CA ASN A 291 -14.52 -23.94 -11.68
C ASN A 291 -13.33 -23.69 -10.77
N PHE A 292 -13.12 -22.43 -10.36
CA PHE A 292 -12.01 -22.03 -9.49
C PHE A 292 -11.94 -22.84 -8.18
N ALA A 293 -13.09 -23.21 -7.61
CA ALA A 293 -13.14 -23.94 -6.33
C ALA A 293 -12.64 -25.39 -6.49
N ASN A 294 -12.85 -26.00 -7.64
CA ASN A 294 -12.41 -27.38 -7.89
C ASN A 294 -10.89 -27.49 -7.89
N TYR A 295 -10.15 -26.47 -8.36
CA TYR A 295 -8.69 -26.44 -8.27
C TYR A 295 -8.20 -26.46 -6.81
N LEU A 296 -8.86 -25.69 -5.94
CA LEU A 296 -8.54 -25.69 -4.51
C LEU A 296 -8.84 -27.04 -3.86
N PHE A 297 -10.02 -27.63 -4.15
CA PHE A 297 -10.39 -28.94 -3.63
C PHE A 297 -9.47 -30.05 -4.14
N PHE A 298 -9.02 -29.97 -5.38
CA PHE A 298 -8.07 -30.91 -5.95
C PHE A 298 -6.70 -30.82 -5.26
N LEU A 299 -6.18 -29.62 -4.98
CA LEU A 299 -4.97 -29.46 -4.19
C LEU A 299 -5.12 -30.02 -2.78
N GLN A 300 -6.25 -29.77 -2.12
CA GLN A 300 -6.54 -30.35 -0.80
C GLN A 300 -6.62 -31.89 -0.85
N HIS A 301 -7.19 -32.45 -1.93
CA HIS A 301 -7.24 -33.89 -2.15
C HIS A 301 -5.83 -34.49 -2.25
N LEU A 302 -4.94 -33.88 -3.04
CA LEU A 302 -3.54 -34.33 -3.16
C LEU A 302 -2.80 -34.26 -1.83
N VAL A 303 -3.01 -33.22 -1.03
CA VAL A 303 -2.33 -33.05 0.28
C VAL A 303 -2.77 -34.11 1.30
N ASN A 304 -4.04 -34.55 1.26
CA ASN A 304 -4.58 -35.49 2.24
C ASN A 304 -4.47 -36.96 1.82
N LYS A 305 -4.12 -37.23 0.56
CA LYS A 305 -4.02 -38.57 0.00
C LYS A 305 -2.58 -39.08 0.11
N ASP A 306 -2.43 -40.36 0.44
CA ASP A 306 -1.13 -41.00 0.58
C ASP A 306 -0.39 -41.08 -0.76
N GLU A 307 0.92 -40.81 -0.75
CA GLU A 307 1.75 -40.72 -1.96
C GLU A 307 1.77 -42.03 -2.77
N THR A 308 1.58 -43.17 -2.13
CA THR A 308 1.53 -44.49 -2.79
C THR A 308 0.23 -44.75 -3.54
N GLU A 309 -0.82 -43.98 -3.27
CA GLU A 309 -2.15 -44.16 -3.88
C GLU A 309 -2.41 -43.19 -5.04
N TYR A 310 -1.43 -42.35 -5.38
CA TYR A 310 -1.55 -41.44 -6.51
C TYR A 310 -1.71 -42.18 -7.82
N THR A 311 -2.68 -41.75 -8.62
CA THR A 311 -2.78 -42.12 -10.03
C THR A 311 -1.67 -41.44 -10.84
N GLY A 312 -1.37 -41.93 -12.05
CA GLY A 312 -0.31 -41.36 -12.87
C GLY A 312 -0.45 -39.85 -13.14
N GLN A 313 -1.69 -39.36 -13.32
CA GLN A 313 -1.96 -37.93 -13.50
C GLN A 313 -1.77 -37.13 -12.21
N GLU A 314 -2.18 -37.68 -11.06
CA GLU A 314 -1.98 -37.03 -9.76
C GLU A 314 -0.50 -36.92 -9.41
N THR A 315 0.29 -37.98 -9.68
CA THR A 315 1.74 -37.97 -9.49
C THR A 315 2.41 -36.89 -10.33
N TYR A 316 2.01 -36.76 -11.61
CA TYR A 316 2.52 -35.72 -12.50
C TYR A 316 2.24 -34.30 -11.96
N ILE A 317 1.01 -34.03 -11.52
CA ILE A 317 0.65 -32.71 -10.98
C ILE A 317 1.37 -32.47 -9.64
N ARG A 318 1.51 -33.50 -8.80
CA ARG A 318 2.22 -33.38 -7.52
C ARG A 318 3.69 -33.03 -7.72
N GLU A 319 4.37 -33.67 -8.67
CA GLU A 319 5.76 -33.38 -9.01
C GLU A 319 5.92 -31.93 -9.50
N LYS A 320 5.04 -31.47 -10.40
CA LYS A 320 5.04 -30.07 -10.84
C LYS A 320 4.80 -29.08 -9.70
N TYR A 321 3.84 -29.37 -8.82
CA TYR A 321 3.55 -28.55 -7.64
C TYR A 321 4.75 -28.42 -6.70
N ASP A 322 5.44 -29.54 -6.42
CA ASP A 322 6.61 -29.56 -5.53
C ASP A 322 7.81 -28.82 -6.14
N ASN A 323 7.93 -28.83 -7.48
CA ASN A 323 8.93 -28.08 -8.24
C ASN A 323 8.55 -26.61 -8.49
N ARG A 324 7.36 -26.16 -8.07
CA ARG A 324 6.80 -24.83 -8.38
C ARG A 324 6.69 -24.54 -9.87
N ASP A 325 6.43 -25.58 -10.65
CA ASP A 325 6.09 -25.49 -12.07
C ASP A 325 4.56 -25.45 -12.26
N TRP A 326 4.08 -24.42 -12.95
CA TRP A 326 2.65 -24.13 -13.13
C TRP A 326 2.17 -24.38 -14.57
N GLU A 327 2.97 -25.00 -15.43
CA GLU A 327 2.61 -25.27 -16.83
C GLU A 327 1.42 -26.24 -17.00
N PHE A 328 0.99 -26.95 -15.95
CA PHE A 328 -0.16 -27.84 -16.03
C PHE A 328 -1.51 -27.10 -16.11
N PHE A 329 -1.53 -25.78 -15.85
CA PHE A 329 -2.73 -24.98 -16.06
C PHE A 329 -3.03 -24.81 -17.56
N PRO A 330 -4.29 -24.94 -18.00
CA PRO A 330 -4.66 -24.88 -19.41
C PRO A 330 -4.74 -23.42 -19.90
N VAL A 331 -3.64 -22.69 -19.89
CA VAL A 331 -3.61 -21.28 -20.33
C VAL A 331 -3.66 -21.22 -21.86
N GLY A 332 -4.62 -20.49 -22.41
CA GLY A 332 -4.84 -20.33 -23.85
C GLY A 332 -5.52 -21.52 -24.54
N GLU A 333 -5.75 -22.63 -23.83
CA GLU A 333 -6.35 -23.85 -24.37
C GLU A 333 -7.46 -24.38 -23.46
N CYS A 334 -8.38 -25.17 -24.01
CA CYS A 334 -9.39 -25.89 -23.24
C CYS A 334 -9.84 -27.14 -23.99
N PHE A 335 -10.50 -28.05 -23.28
CA PHE A 335 -10.93 -29.33 -23.85
C PHE A 335 -11.75 -29.15 -25.12
N VAL A 336 -12.77 -28.29 -25.10
CA VAL A 336 -13.64 -28.05 -26.26
C VAL A 336 -12.86 -27.52 -27.46
N LYS A 337 -11.92 -26.58 -27.25
CA LYS A 337 -11.11 -25.99 -28.32
C LYS A 337 -10.15 -27.01 -28.93
N GLN A 338 -9.54 -27.86 -28.10
CA GLN A 338 -8.61 -28.89 -28.57
C GLN A 338 -9.29 -29.99 -29.40
N TYR A 339 -10.53 -30.33 -29.06
CA TYR A 339 -11.28 -31.42 -29.69
C TYR A 339 -12.41 -30.94 -30.62
N GLU A 340 -12.45 -29.64 -30.96
CA GLU A 340 -13.54 -29.03 -31.74
C GLU A 340 -13.79 -29.77 -33.06
N ASP A 341 -12.75 -30.01 -33.85
CA ASP A 341 -12.87 -30.71 -35.14
C ASP A 341 -13.39 -32.14 -35.01
N GLN A 342 -13.08 -32.82 -33.90
CA GLN A 342 -13.51 -34.21 -33.66
C GLN A 342 -14.95 -34.27 -33.16
N LEU A 343 -15.35 -33.32 -32.31
CA LEU A 343 -16.69 -33.21 -31.75
C LEU A 343 -17.71 -32.72 -32.79
N LEU A 344 -17.29 -31.89 -33.76
CA LEU A 344 -18.15 -31.44 -34.85
C LEU A 344 -18.35 -32.48 -35.96
N GLN A 345 -17.50 -33.52 -36.01
CA GLN A 345 -17.60 -34.63 -36.96
C GLN A 345 -18.45 -35.81 -36.45
N SER A 346 -18.75 -35.86 -35.15
CA SER A 346 -19.64 -36.82 -34.50
C SER A 346 -21.05 -36.28 -34.35
#